data_AF-A0AA88ECF0-F1
#
_entry.id   AF-A0AA88ECF0-F1
#
_cell.length_a   1.000
_cell.length_b   1.000
_cell.length_c   1.000
_cell.angle_alpha   90.00
_cell.angle_beta   90.00
_cell.angle_gamma   90.00
#
_symmetry.space_group_name_H-M   'P 1'
#
loop_
_entity.id
_entity.type
_entity.pdbx_description
1 polymer ?
#
loop_
_entity_poly.entity_id
_entity_poly.type
_entity_poly.pdbx_seq_one_letter_code
_entity_poly.pdbx_strand_id
1 'polypeptide(L)'
;MKKQIQAYFDEAKWLNEKYVPTLEEHMQLATVSSGYGILIITSFLGMGDIATEEVFEWASKYPKIVKAACVINRLMSDIAGHKFEQKRGHVASSVECYVKQYGVSEQEAYTVLRQQINDAWKDINEECLEPREMAMPLLMRVVNFARVIDLLYKDGDNYTNAGGIMKHLIKSIFIDPIPM
;
A
#
# COMPACT_ATOMS: atom_id res chain seq x y z
N MET A 1 -5.31 -7.74 13.51
CA MET A 1 -4.17 -7.13 14.22
C MET A 1 -3.02 -8.10 14.53
N LYS A 2 -3.25 -9.34 15.05
CA LYS A 2 -2.16 -10.29 15.39
C LYS A 2 -1.11 -10.50 14.27
N LYS A 3 -1.54 -10.76 13.03
CA LYS A 3 -0.62 -10.94 11.88
C LYS A 3 0.24 -9.71 11.58
N GLN A 4 -0.30 -8.51 11.73
CA GLN A 4 0.43 -7.26 11.48
C GLN A 4 1.51 -7.03 12.53
N ILE A 5 1.19 -7.28 13.82
CA ILE A 5 2.17 -7.17 14.91
C ILE A 5 3.31 -8.17 14.72
N GLN A 6 2.99 -9.41 14.31
CA GLN A 6 4.00 -10.41 13.97
C GLN A 6 4.89 -9.93 12.81
N ALA A 7 4.30 -9.36 11.75
CA ALA A 7 5.06 -8.83 10.63
C ALA A 7 6.01 -7.70 11.03
N TYR A 8 5.57 -6.74 11.86
CA TYR A 8 6.46 -5.71 12.42
C TYR A 8 7.59 -6.29 13.27
N PHE A 9 7.31 -7.33 14.05
CA PHE A 9 8.32 -7.99 14.84
C PHE A 9 9.38 -8.68 13.97
N ASP A 10 8.96 -9.30 12.88
CA ASP A 10 9.88 -9.94 11.94
C ASP A 10 10.70 -8.90 11.14
N GLU A 11 10.13 -7.75 10.76
CA GLU A 11 10.89 -6.61 10.21
C GLU A 11 11.94 -6.09 11.22
N ALA A 12 11.58 -6.01 12.50
CA ALA A 12 12.51 -5.60 13.55
C ALA A 12 13.67 -6.59 13.72
N LYS A 13 13.42 -7.90 13.60
CA LYS A 13 14.49 -8.92 13.56
C LYS A 13 15.39 -8.71 12.36
N TRP A 14 14.82 -8.55 11.16
CA TRP A 14 15.60 -8.32 9.94
C TRP A 14 16.51 -7.09 10.07
N LEU A 15 15.99 -6.00 10.64
CA LEU A 15 16.79 -4.81 10.95
C LEU A 15 17.95 -5.13 11.92
N ASN A 16 17.66 -5.80 13.04
CA ASN A 16 18.67 -6.11 14.05
C ASN A 16 19.76 -7.06 13.52
N GLU A 17 19.38 -8.02 12.70
CA GLU A 17 20.27 -9.01 12.07
C GLU A 17 20.97 -8.45 10.81
N LYS A 18 20.61 -7.23 10.38
CA LYS A 18 21.04 -6.62 9.10
C LYS A 18 20.74 -7.55 7.91
N TYR A 19 19.67 -8.31 8.03
CA TYR A 19 19.18 -9.18 6.98
C TYR A 19 18.53 -8.32 5.89
N VAL A 20 18.85 -8.62 4.63
CA VAL A 20 18.15 -8.04 3.49
C VAL A 20 17.59 -9.22 2.70
N PRO A 21 16.27 -9.41 2.71
CA PRO A 21 15.58 -10.51 2.04
C PRO A 21 15.65 -10.36 0.51
N THR A 22 15.13 -11.37 -0.20
CA THR A 22 14.74 -11.16 -1.62
C THR A 22 13.53 -10.23 -1.70
N LEU A 23 13.27 -9.63 -2.87
CA LEU A 23 12.09 -8.80 -3.06
C LEU A 23 10.81 -9.59 -2.81
N GLU A 24 10.75 -10.87 -3.22
CA GLU A 24 9.56 -11.71 -3.05
C GLU A 24 9.29 -11.98 -1.57
N GLU A 25 10.32 -12.32 -0.79
CA GLU A 25 10.23 -12.53 0.65
C GLU A 25 9.86 -11.23 1.39
N HIS A 26 10.50 -10.11 1.02
CA HIS A 26 10.14 -8.78 1.51
C HIS A 26 8.67 -8.49 1.29
N MET A 27 8.17 -8.63 0.05
CA MET A 27 6.81 -8.25 -0.31
C MET A 27 5.76 -9.12 0.42
N GLN A 28 6.04 -10.39 0.68
CA GLN A 28 5.16 -11.25 1.47
C GLN A 28 4.97 -10.72 2.91
N LEU A 29 6.05 -10.24 3.54
CA LEU A 29 6.00 -9.67 4.88
C LEU A 29 5.47 -8.23 4.87
N ALA A 30 6.01 -7.41 3.99
CA ALA A 30 5.87 -5.96 4.02
C ALA A 30 4.48 -5.49 3.57
N THR A 31 3.79 -6.25 2.71
CA THR A 31 2.38 -5.98 2.41
C THR A 31 1.48 -6.19 3.64
N VAL A 32 1.83 -7.12 4.53
CA VAL A 32 1.14 -7.35 5.80
C VAL A 32 1.52 -6.29 6.84
N SER A 33 2.81 -5.99 7.00
CA SER A 33 3.29 -4.97 7.95
C SER A 33 2.76 -3.57 7.63
N SER A 34 2.53 -3.25 6.34
CA SER A 34 1.95 -1.97 5.92
C SER A 34 0.58 -1.67 6.53
N GLY A 35 -0.13 -2.68 7.03
CA GLY A 35 -1.45 -2.54 7.64
C GLY A 35 -2.57 -2.23 6.65
N TYR A 36 -2.29 -2.19 5.35
CA TYR A 36 -3.25 -1.67 4.38
C TYR A 36 -4.43 -2.61 4.16
N GLY A 37 -4.18 -3.92 4.07
CA GLY A 37 -5.25 -4.91 3.90
C GLY A 37 -6.23 -4.91 5.09
N ILE A 38 -5.71 -4.83 6.32
CA ILE A 38 -6.59 -4.76 7.51
C ILE A 38 -7.38 -3.46 7.54
N LEU A 39 -6.79 -2.33 7.13
CA LEU A 39 -7.48 -1.05 7.04
C LEU A 39 -8.64 -1.09 6.03
N ILE A 40 -8.40 -1.65 4.85
CA ILE A 40 -9.43 -1.85 3.82
C ILE A 40 -10.57 -2.72 4.37
N ILE A 41 -10.27 -3.89 4.93
CA ILE A 41 -11.27 -4.83 5.44
C ILE A 41 -12.09 -4.19 6.57
N THR A 42 -11.42 -3.52 7.50
CA THR A 42 -12.08 -2.85 8.64
C THR A 42 -13.02 -1.74 8.17
N SER A 43 -12.70 -1.08 7.05
CA SER A 43 -13.54 0.00 6.51
C SER A 43 -14.93 -0.46 6.06
N PHE A 44 -15.13 -1.77 5.81
CA PHE A 44 -16.42 -2.32 5.43
C PHE A 44 -17.43 -2.31 6.59
N LEU A 45 -16.97 -2.29 7.86
CA LEU A 45 -17.86 -2.24 9.03
C LEU A 45 -18.82 -1.05 9.03
N GLY A 46 -18.44 0.06 8.37
CA GLY A 46 -19.26 1.26 8.26
C GLY A 46 -20.16 1.30 7.02
N MET A 47 -20.31 0.21 6.27
CA MET A 47 -21.04 0.21 4.99
C MET A 47 -22.50 -0.26 5.07
N GLY A 48 -23.01 -0.55 6.27
CA GLY A 48 -24.40 -0.97 6.47
C GLY A 48 -24.68 -2.36 5.89
N ASP A 49 -25.89 -2.57 5.37
CA ASP A 49 -26.40 -3.90 4.98
C ASP A 49 -25.59 -4.60 3.87
N ILE A 50 -24.79 -3.86 3.10
CA ILE A 50 -23.92 -4.43 2.06
C ILE A 50 -22.71 -5.17 2.64
N ALA A 51 -22.34 -4.91 3.90
CA ALA A 51 -21.19 -5.53 4.56
C ALA A 51 -21.61 -6.80 5.33
N THR A 52 -22.04 -7.81 4.58
CA THR A 52 -22.46 -9.11 5.12
C THR A 52 -21.27 -9.95 5.61
N GLU A 53 -21.54 -11.03 6.34
CA GLU A 53 -20.52 -11.99 6.76
C GLU A 53 -19.73 -12.56 5.56
N GLU A 54 -20.43 -12.89 4.47
CA GLU A 54 -19.81 -13.37 3.22
C GLU A 54 -18.79 -12.37 2.64
N VAL A 55 -19.04 -11.07 2.76
CA VAL A 55 -18.11 -10.02 2.33
C VAL A 55 -16.85 -10.02 3.20
N PHE A 56 -16.99 -10.20 4.51
CA PHE A 56 -15.83 -10.30 5.41
C PHE A 56 -15.04 -11.58 5.18
N GLU A 57 -15.71 -12.71 4.90
CA GLU A 57 -15.05 -13.97 4.52
C GLU A 57 -14.29 -13.84 3.20
N TRP A 58 -14.91 -13.25 2.17
CA TRP A 58 -14.28 -12.93 0.90
C TRP A 58 -13.05 -12.05 1.11
N ALA A 59 -13.20 -10.93 1.80
CA ALA A 59 -12.11 -9.98 2.00
C ALA A 59 -10.96 -10.57 2.84
N SER A 60 -11.27 -11.43 3.82
CA SER A 60 -10.28 -12.12 4.66
C SER A 60 -9.43 -13.14 3.89
N LYS A 61 -9.88 -13.61 2.72
CA LYS A 61 -9.09 -14.44 1.80
C LYS A 61 -8.08 -13.63 0.99
N TYR A 62 -8.04 -12.30 1.15
CA TYR A 62 -7.19 -11.39 0.38
C TYR A 62 -7.40 -11.59 -1.14
N PRO A 63 -8.58 -11.21 -1.66
CA PRO A 63 -8.89 -11.31 -3.08
C PRO A 63 -7.91 -10.44 -3.90
N LYS A 64 -7.86 -10.68 -5.21
CA LYS A 64 -6.88 -10.07 -6.11
C LYS A 64 -6.88 -8.54 -6.00
N ILE A 65 -8.05 -7.90 -5.97
CA ILE A 65 -8.17 -6.44 -5.78
C ILE A 65 -7.55 -5.91 -4.47
N VAL A 66 -7.69 -6.63 -3.36
CA VAL A 66 -7.13 -6.24 -2.06
C VAL A 66 -5.62 -6.43 -2.04
N LYS A 67 -5.12 -7.54 -2.61
CA LYS A 67 -3.69 -7.77 -2.78
C LYS A 67 -3.05 -6.67 -3.62
N ALA A 68 -3.65 -6.34 -4.76
CA ALA A 68 -3.19 -5.28 -5.63
C ALA A 68 -3.12 -3.92 -4.91
N ALA A 69 -4.15 -3.55 -4.14
CA ALA A 69 -4.13 -2.32 -3.34
C ALA A 69 -3.00 -2.33 -2.29
N CYS A 70 -2.71 -3.47 -1.65
CA CYS A 70 -1.59 -3.59 -0.71
C CYS A 70 -0.23 -3.45 -1.41
N VAL A 71 -0.08 -4.00 -2.62
CA VAL A 71 1.14 -3.87 -3.44
C VAL A 71 1.36 -2.42 -3.84
N ILE A 72 0.31 -1.73 -4.33
CA ILE A 72 0.38 -0.29 -4.66
C ILE A 72 0.83 0.50 -3.42
N ASN A 73 0.16 0.29 -2.28
CA ASN A 73 0.55 0.93 -1.01
C ASN A 73 2.02 0.72 -0.69
N ARG A 74 2.47 -0.55 -0.66
CA ARG A 74 3.81 -0.87 -0.21
C ARG A 74 4.88 -0.31 -1.15
N LEU A 75 4.73 -0.53 -2.45
CA LEU A 75 5.72 -0.11 -3.43
C LEU A 75 5.81 1.41 -3.55
N MET A 76 4.67 2.12 -3.57
CA MET A 76 4.70 3.58 -3.64
C MET A 76 5.32 4.19 -2.38
N SER A 77 4.97 3.68 -1.21
CA SER A 77 5.57 4.14 0.05
C SER A 77 7.07 3.83 0.11
N ASP A 78 7.52 2.65 -0.34
CA ASP A 78 8.95 2.31 -0.38
C ASP A 78 9.74 3.23 -1.32
N ILE A 79 9.26 3.41 -2.56
CA ILE A 79 9.92 4.28 -3.55
C ILE A 79 10.01 5.72 -3.04
N ALA A 80 8.98 6.22 -2.37
CA ALA A 80 8.93 7.59 -1.87
C ALA A 80 9.75 7.79 -0.58
N GLY A 81 9.78 6.79 0.30
CA GLY A 81 10.29 6.91 1.67
C GLY A 81 11.70 6.36 1.89
N HIS A 82 12.16 5.39 1.08
CA HIS A 82 13.31 4.55 1.45
C HIS A 82 14.57 5.36 1.78
N LYS A 83 14.89 6.45 1.06
CA LYS A 83 16.08 7.27 1.34
C LYS A 83 16.06 7.91 2.73
N PHE A 84 14.88 8.35 3.18
CA PHE A 84 14.72 8.89 4.53
C PHE A 84 14.81 7.77 5.57
N GLU A 85 14.16 6.64 5.31
CA GLU A 85 14.14 5.49 6.21
C GLU A 85 15.53 4.86 6.40
N GLN A 86 16.29 4.69 5.32
CA GLN A 86 17.66 4.19 5.39
C GLN A 86 18.58 5.13 6.19
N LYS A 87 18.41 6.45 6.10
CA LYS A 87 19.19 7.42 6.89
C LYS A 87 18.99 7.29 8.40
N ARG A 88 17.80 6.90 8.85
CA ARG A 88 17.47 6.73 10.28
C ARG A 88 17.68 5.30 10.80
N GLY A 89 18.14 4.38 9.95
CA GLY A 89 18.33 2.96 10.29
C GLY A 89 17.01 2.19 10.32
N HIS A 90 16.53 1.81 9.14
CA HIS A 90 15.31 1.01 8.96
C HIS A 90 15.60 -0.27 8.18
N VAL A 91 14.68 -1.24 8.21
CA VAL A 91 14.78 -2.45 7.38
C VAL A 91 14.85 -2.06 5.89
N ALA A 92 15.50 -2.90 5.08
CA ALA A 92 15.57 -2.72 3.63
C ALA A 92 14.17 -2.60 3.01
N SER A 93 13.95 -1.62 2.14
CA SER A 93 12.70 -1.49 1.38
C SER A 93 12.73 -2.38 0.14
N SER A 94 11.63 -2.36 -0.63
CA SER A 94 11.56 -3.01 -1.94
C SER A 94 12.70 -2.56 -2.88
N VAL A 95 13.15 -1.30 -2.76
CA VAL A 95 14.25 -0.75 -3.57
C VAL A 95 15.57 -1.43 -3.20
N GLU A 96 15.93 -1.46 -1.91
CA GLU A 96 17.16 -2.10 -1.44
C GLU A 96 17.16 -3.60 -1.69
N CYS A 97 16.02 -4.28 -1.48
CA CYS A 97 15.89 -5.71 -1.73
C CYS A 97 16.13 -6.03 -3.21
N TYR A 98 15.51 -5.28 -4.12
CA TYR A 98 15.67 -5.50 -5.56
C TYR A 98 17.10 -5.20 -6.05
N VAL A 99 17.67 -4.07 -5.62
CA VAL A 99 19.06 -3.70 -5.95
C VAL A 99 20.04 -4.76 -5.47
N LYS A 100 19.88 -5.26 -4.24
CA LYS A 100 20.75 -6.30 -3.69
C LYS A 100 20.59 -7.64 -4.41
N GLN A 101 19.35 -8.05 -4.72
CA GLN A 101 19.07 -9.34 -5.34
C GLN A 101 19.58 -9.43 -6.78
N TYR A 102 19.46 -8.36 -7.55
CA TYR A 102 19.78 -8.36 -8.98
C TYR A 102 21.08 -7.61 -9.34
N GLY A 103 21.71 -6.91 -8.40
CA GLY A 103 22.96 -6.18 -8.63
C GLY A 103 22.82 -5.00 -9.60
N VAL A 104 21.64 -4.38 -9.64
CA VAL A 104 21.27 -3.29 -10.57
C VAL A 104 21.30 -1.92 -9.90
N SER A 105 21.16 -0.84 -10.66
CA SER A 105 21.04 0.51 -10.13
C SER A 105 19.68 0.77 -9.46
N GLU A 106 19.62 1.77 -8.56
CA GLU A 106 18.34 2.25 -8.00
C GLU A 106 17.36 2.66 -9.10
N GLN A 107 17.86 3.28 -10.19
CA GLN A 107 17.01 3.77 -11.27
C GLN A 107 16.33 2.62 -12.02
N GLU A 108 17.04 1.52 -12.25
CA GLU A 108 16.46 0.30 -12.81
C GLU A 108 15.44 -0.33 -11.86
N ALA A 109 15.74 -0.35 -10.55
CA ALA A 109 14.78 -0.80 -9.53
C ALA A 109 13.50 0.05 -9.56
N TYR A 110 13.59 1.39 -9.60
CA TYR A 110 12.40 2.24 -9.69
C TYR A 110 11.57 1.96 -10.93
N THR A 111 12.19 1.73 -12.09
CA THR A 111 11.47 1.40 -13.32
C THR A 111 10.66 0.11 -13.15
N VAL A 112 11.28 -0.95 -12.60
CA VAL A 112 10.62 -2.25 -12.41
C VAL A 112 9.52 -2.18 -11.36
N LEU A 113 9.78 -1.53 -10.22
CA LEU A 113 8.77 -1.41 -9.16
C LEU A 113 7.58 -0.54 -9.60
N ARG A 114 7.81 0.51 -10.41
CA ARG A 114 6.71 1.28 -11.04
C ARG A 114 5.91 0.46 -12.03
N GLN A 115 6.56 -0.45 -12.76
CA GLN A 115 5.85 -1.38 -13.63
C GLN A 115 4.94 -2.32 -12.81
N GLN A 116 5.42 -2.85 -11.69
CA GLN A 116 4.59 -3.67 -10.79
C GLN A 116 3.40 -2.89 -10.20
N ILE A 117 3.58 -1.60 -9.89
CA ILE A 117 2.45 -0.71 -9.49
C ILE A 117 1.42 -0.59 -10.62
N ASN A 118 1.87 -0.38 -11.86
CA ASN A 118 0.97 -0.31 -13.01
C ASN A 118 0.21 -1.63 -13.25
N ASP A 119 0.88 -2.77 -13.05
CA ASP A 119 0.25 -4.08 -13.19
C ASP A 119 -0.76 -4.34 -12.07
N ALA A 120 -0.48 -3.91 -10.83
CA ALA A 120 -1.45 -3.93 -9.74
C ALA A 120 -2.69 -3.03 -10.03
N TRP A 121 -2.51 -1.89 -10.70
CA TRP A 121 -3.66 -1.10 -11.16
C TRP A 121 -4.51 -1.83 -12.22
N LYS A 122 -3.88 -2.60 -13.13
CA LYS A 122 -4.61 -3.43 -14.09
C LYS A 122 -5.41 -4.52 -13.39
N ASP A 123 -4.82 -5.14 -12.36
CA ASP A 123 -5.49 -6.13 -11.52
C ASP A 123 -6.73 -5.55 -10.82
N ILE A 124 -6.64 -4.32 -10.29
CA ILE A 124 -7.81 -3.62 -9.71
C ILE A 124 -8.88 -3.37 -10.77
N ASN A 125 -8.48 -2.93 -11.97
CA ASN A 125 -9.42 -2.62 -13.05
C ASN A 125 -10.15 -3.89 -13.52
N GLU A 126 -9.43 -5.00 -13.67
CA GLU A 126 -9.99 -6.29 -14.07
C GLU A 126 -11.08 -6.76 -13.11
N GLU A 127 -10.83 -6.68 -11.79
CA GLU A 127 -11.78 -7.10 -10.75
C GLU A 127 -13.05 -6.23 -10.70
N CYS A 128 -13.02 -5.04 -11.31
CA CYS A 128 -14.17 -4.15 -11.42
C CYS A 128 -15.03 -4.40 -12.68
N LEU A 129 -14.56 -5.23 -13.63
CA LEU A 129 -15.29 -5.57 -14.85
C LEU A 129 -16.35 -6.65 -14.61
N GLU A 130 -17.35 -6.73 -15.49
CA GLU A 130 -18.34 -7.81 -15.45
C GLU A 130 -17.83 -9.08 -16.16
N PRO A 131 -18.14 -10.29 -15.64
CA PRO A 131 -18.86 -10.55 -14.40
C PRO A 131 -17.98 -10.30 -13.16
N ARG A 132 -18.47 -9.53 -12.18
CA ARG A 132 -17.75 -9.26 -10.93
C ARG A 132 -18.23 -10.13 -9.76
N GLU A 133 -17.29 -10.49 -8.88
CA GLU A 133 -17.58 -11.32 -7.70
C GLU A 133 -18.35 -10.54 -6.62
N MET A 134 -18.05 -9.25 -6.44
CA MET A 134 -18.62 -8.41 -5.38
C MET A 134 -19.33 -7.18 -5.92
N ALA A 135 -20.23 -6.62 -5.11
CA ALA A 135 -20.95 -5.40 -5.44
C ALA A 135 -19.98 -4.20 -5.61
N MET A 136 -20.23 -3.38 -6.63
CA MET A 136 -19.36 -2.24 -6.98
C MET A 136 -19.07 -1.28 -5.80
N PRO A 137 -19.98 -0.96 -4.87
CA PRO A 137 -19.64 -0.10 -3.73
C PRO A 137 -18.53 -0.66 -2.83
N LEU A 138 -18.44 -1.99 -2.67
CA LEU A 138 -17.37 -2.65 -1.91
C LEU A 138 -16.04 -2.56 -2.67
N LEU A 139 -16.05 -2.86 -3.97
CA LEU A 139 -14.85 -2.75 -4.82
C LEU A 139 -14.34 -1.30 -4.87
N MET A 140 -15.25 -0.35 -5.02
CA MET A 140 -14.94 1.08 -5.04
C MET A 140 -14.30 1.57 -3.73
N ARG A 141 -14.64 0.96 -2.59
CA ARG A 141 -13.94 1.24 -1.33
C ARG A 141 -12.46 0.86 -1.45
N VAL A 142 -12.14 -0.32 -1.98
CA VAL A 142 -10.75 -0.78 -2.23
C VAL A 142 -10.03 0.14 -3.24
N VAL A 143 -10.70 0.49 -4.34
CA VAL A 143 -10.18 1.42 -5.36
C VAL A 143 -9.83 2.77 -4.75
N ASN A 144 -10.71 3.32 -3.90
CA ASN A 144 -10.48 4.62 -3.27
C ASN A 144 -9.30 4.60 -2.28
N PHE A 145 -9.07 3.47 -1.60
CA PHE A 145 -7.85 3.26 -0.84
C PHE A 145 -6.61 3.36 -1.77
N ALA A 146 -6.56 2.58 -2.85
CA ALA A 146 -5.45 2.66 -3.80
C ALA A 146 -5.22 4.09 -4.35
N ARG A 147 -6.29 4.85 -4.62
CA ARG A 147 -6.20 6.26 -5.07
C ARG A 147 -5.60 7.20 -4.02
N VAL A 148 -5.92 6.99 -2.74
CA VAL A 148 -5.35 7.80 -1.65
C VAL A 148 -3.85 7.57 -1.55
N ILE A 149 -3.37 6.34 -1.75
CA ILE A 149 -1.92 6.07 -1.80
C ILE A 149 -1.27 6.80 -2.96
N ASP A 150 -1.90 6.76 -4.14
CA ASP A 150 -1.37 7.48 -5.29
C ASP A 150 -1.20 8.96 -4.95
N LEU A 151 -2.24 9.60 -4.39
CA LEU A 151 -2.19 10.98 -3.94
C LEU A 151 -1.07 11.25 -2.91
N LEU A 152 -0.90 10.37 -1.93
CA LEU A 152 0.06 10.56 -0.83
C LEU A 152 1.52 10.41 -1.28
N TYR A 153 1.79 9.53 -2.25
CA TYR A 153 3.16 9.11 -2.57
C TYR A 153 3.63 9.46 -3.99
N LYS A 154 2.75 10.03 -4.84
CA LYS A 154 3.08 10.38 -6.23
C LYS A 154 4.30 11.29 -6.36
N ASP A 155 4.37 12.33 -5.52
CA ASP A 155 5.42 13.36 -5.58
C ASP A 155 6.41 13.28 -4.40
N GLY A 156 6.51 12.11 -3.76
CA GLY A 156 7.31 11.87 -2.56
C GLY A 156 6.44 11.54 -1.34
N ASP A 157 7.06 11.37 -0.17
CA ASP A 157 6.36 10.96 1.05
C ASP A 157 5.62 12.15 1.70
N ASN A 158 4.42 12.46 1.17
CA ASN A 158 3.54 13.49 1.72
C ASN A 158 2.73 12.99 2.93
N TYR A 159 2.76 11.69 3.24
CA TYR A 159 2.11 11.14 4.42
C TYR A 159 2.90 11.52 5.68
N THR A 160 4.19 11.23 5.70
CA THR A 160 5.07 11.58 6.83
C THR A 160 5.43 13.06 6.81
N ASN A 161 5.70 13.62 5.63
CA ASN A 161 6.16 15.00 5.46
C ASN A 161 5.03 15.91 4.97
N ALA A 162 3.92 15.96 5.72
CA ALA A 162 2.68 16.64 5.31
C ALA A 162 2.76 18.18 5.19
N GLY A 163 3.92 18.81 5.39
CA GLY A 163 4.08 20.27 5.40
C GLY A 163 3.76 20.96 4.06
N GLY A 164 3.85 20.24 2.94
CA GLY A 164 3.63 20.74 1.58
C GLY A 164 2.21 20.51 1.07
N ILE A 165 2.10 19.70 0.01
CA ILE A 165 0.86 19.47 -0.75
C ILE A 165 -0.27 18.95 0.15
N MET A 166 0.02 18.03 1.06
CA MET A 166 -1.01 17.43 1.91
C MET A 166 -1.69 18.45 2.84
N LYS A 167 -0.94 19.36 3.46
CA LYS A 167 -1.51 20.44 4.28
C LYS A 167 -2.41 21.36 3.47
N HIS A 168 -2.04 21.65 2.22
CA HIS A 168 -2.89 22.42 1.31
C HIS A 168 -4.19 21.67 1.01
N LEU A 169 -4.11 20.39 0.61
CA LEU A 169 -5.29 19.57 0.31
C LEU A 169 -6.24 19.44 1.52
N ILE A 170 -5.70 19.22 2.72
CA ILE A 170 -6.51 19.16 3.95
C ILE A 170 -7.25 20.48 4.17
N LYS A 171 -6.56 21.61 3.99
CA LYS A 171 -7.19 22.93 4.12
C LYS A 171 -8.31 23.10 3.11
N SER A 172 -8.06 22.83 1.83
CA SER A 172 -9.05 23.01 0.76
C SER A 172 -10.28 22.10 0.91
N ILE A 173 -10.12 20.91 1.50
CA ILE A 173 -11.23 19.94 1.62
C ILE A 173 -12.02 20.14 2.92
N PHE A 174 -11.35 20.48 4.03
CA PHE A 174 -11.95 20.41 5.37
C PHE A 174 -12.01 21.76 6.12
N ILE A 175 -11.27 22.78 5.69
CA ILE A 175 -11.12 24.04 6.44
C ILE A 175 -11.68 25.22 5.63
N ASP A 176 -11.22 25.37 4.39
CA ASP A 176 -11.54 26.51 3.56
C ASP A 176 -12.88 26.27 2.86
N PRO A 177 -13.87 27.16 3.01
CA PRO A 177 -15.15 27.02 2.32
C PRO A 177 -14.99 27.24 0.81
N ILE A 178 -15.80 26.54 0.03
CA ILE A 178 -15.92 26.80 -1.41
C ILE A 178 -16.54 28.20 -1.57
N PRO A 179 -15.87 29.14 -2.27
CA PRO A 179 -16.45 30.46 -2.52
C PRO A 179 -17.79 30.32 -3.25
N MET A 180 -18.83 30.98 -2.73
CA MET A 180 -20.14 31.08 -3.39
C MET A 180 -20.14 32.18 -4.43
#